data_AF-A0A964ASZ4-F1
#
_entry.id   AF-A0A964ASZ4-F1
#
_cell.length_a   1.000
_cell.length_b   1.000
_cell.length_c   1.000
_cell.angle_alpha   90.00
_cell.angle_beta   90.00
_cell.angle_gamma   90.00
#
_symmetry.space_group_name_H-M   'P 1'
#
loop_
_entity.id
_entity.type
_entity.pdbx_description
1 polymer ?
#
loop_
_entity_poly.entity_id
_entity_poly.type
_entity_poly.pdbx_seq_one_letter_code
_entity_poly.pdbx_strand_id
1 'polypeptide(L)'
;MPTFVLRRDAPLTAEEAGRLPAAATTPDEPGVVARALVEAPIAELCAFAAQLARAVPDATFEVHVPAAQATVAPGEAPTVASGEAALVPADQVDAAFMEQDPWALLDRGDVATALRRFEAGYELDSEGRDRVFSLSRSGDPAEVALSVDVARLTGYKSFIMNIRRMAGHNDPRIREACAKAMGALGGNALLIPLERLGEDKVPAVRDAAKAAIAEIEARHARR
;
A
#
# COMPACT_ATOMS: atom_id res chain seq x y z
N MET A 1 -4.79 -23.03 7.54
CA MET A 1 -4.95 -23.55 6.17
C MET A 1 -5.60 -22.47 5.31
N PRO A 2 -4.88 -21.88 4.34
CA PRO A 2 -5.45 -20.86 3.47
C PRO A 2 -6.56 -21.47 2.60
N THR A 3 -7.68 -20.76 2.51
CA THR A 3 -8.82 -21.11 1.66
C THR A 3 -8.90 -20.13 0.51
N PHE A 4 -8.83 -20.64 -0.71
CA PHE A 4 -9.02 -19.87 -1.93
C PHE A 4 -10.49 -19.89 -2.33
N VAL A 5 -11.06 -18.74 -2.64
CA VAL A 5 -12.46 -18.60 -3.06
C VAL A 5 -12.50 -17.78 -4.36
N LEU A 6 -13.12 -18.34 -5.39
CA LEU A 6 -13.46 -17.65 -6.63
C LEU A 6 -14.91 -17.22 -6.59
N ARG A 7 -15.16 -15.93 -6.80
CA ARG A 7 -16.49 -15.36 -6.84
C ARG A 7 -16.84 -14.78 -8.21
N ARG A 8 -18.02 -15.11 -8.72
CA ARG A 8 -18.53 -14.60 -10.00
C ARG A 8 -20.05 -14.71 -10.02
N ASP A 9 -20.72 -13.73 -10.64
CA ASP A 9 -22.19 -13.70 -10.77
C ASP A 9 -22.71 -14.71 -11.82
N ALA A 10 -21.88 -15.07 -12.79
CA ALA A 10 -22.18 -16.07 -13.81
C ALA A 10 -21.72 -17.49 -13.37
N PRO A 11 -22.54 -18.54 -13.63
CA PRO A 11 -22.17 -19.91 -13.30
C PRO A 11 -20.95 -20.38 -14.11
N LEU A 12 -20.22 -21.38 -13.59
CA LEU A 12 -19.12 -22.03 -14.30
C LEU A 12 -19.59 -22.69 -15.61
N THR A 13 -18.85 -22.48 -16.68
CA THR A 13 -19.03 -23.24 -17.93
C THR A 13 -18.37 -24.63 -17.81
N ALA A 14 -18.80 -25.58 -18.63
CA ALA A 14 -18.22 -26.93 -18.65
C ALA A 14 -16.72 -26.93 -19.00
N GLU A 15 -16.28 -25.98 -19.82
CA GLU A 15 -14.87 -25.81 -20.21
C GLU A 15 -14.01 -25.29 -19.05
N GLU A 16 -14.52 -24.33 -18.28
CA GLU A 16 -13.85 -23.80 -17.09
C GLU A 16 -13.82 -24.85 -15.96
N ALA A 17 -14.92 -25.59 -15.78
CA ALA A 17 -14.98 -26.70 -14.81
C ALA A 17 -13.93 -27.77 -15.10
N GLY A 18 -13.64 -28.05 -16.38
CA GLY A 18 -12.57 -28.97 -16.79
C GLY A 18 -11.15 -28.45 -16.57
N ARG A 19 -10.98 -27.14 -16.33
CA ARG A 19 -9.67 -26.50 -16.06
C ARG A 19 -9.39 -26.31 -14.57
N LEU A 20 -10.39 -26.48 -13.72
CA LEU A 20 -10.21 -26.34 -12.28
C LEU A 20 -9.26 -27.43 -11.76
N PRO A 21 -8.30 -27.08 -10.88
CA PRO A 21 -7.44 -28.05 -10.25
C PRO A 21 -8.27 -28.99 -9.36
N ALA A 22 -7.84 -30.25 -9.22
CA ALA A 22 -8.61 -31.29 -8.52
C ALA A 22 -8.94 -30.98 -7.04
N ALA A 23 -8.18 -30.08 -6.41
CA ALA A 23 -8.42 -29.63 -5.04
C ALA A 23 -9.53 -28.55 -4.92
N ALA A 24 -10.04 -28.04 -6.04
CA ALA A 24 -11.13 -27.07 -6.06
C ALA A 24 -12.48 -27.79 -6.09
N THR A 25 -13.37 -27.38 -5.20
CA THR A 25 -14.78 -27.80 -5.16
C THR A 25 -15.68 -26.65 -5.59
N THR A 26 -16.87 -26.96 -6.12
CA THR A 26 -17.88 -25.98 -6.50
C THR A 26 -18.97 -25.95 -5.41
N PRO A 27 -18.88 -25.07 -4.40
CA PRO A 27 -19.88 -25.00 -3.35
C PRO A 27 -21.21 -24.44 -3.89
N ASP A 28 -22.34 -24.92 -3.36
CA ASP A 28 -23.68 -24.41 -3.68
C ASP A 28 -23.98 -23.11 -2.90
N GLU A 29 -23.14 -22.11 -3.13
CA GLU A 29 -23.22 -20.79 -2.49
C GLU A 29 -23.38 -19.71 -3.58
N PRO A 30 -24.34 -18.77 -3.44
CA PRO A 30 -24.57 -17.75 -4.45
C PRO A 30 -23.32 -16.88 -4.65
N GLY A 31 -22.89 -16.80 -5.91
CA GLY A 31 -21.74 -16.02 -6.32
C GLY A 31 -20.39 -16.66 -5.99
N VAL A 32 -20.32 -17.90 -5.48
CA VAL A 32 -19.06 -18.65 -5.31
C VAL A 32 -19.01 -19.73 -6.38
N VAL A 33 -18.04 -19.62 -7.28
CA VAL A 33 -17.90 -20.58 -8.38
C VAL A 33 -16.92 -21.70 -8.03
N ALA A 34 -15.87 -21.42 -7.24
CA ALA A 34 -14.96 -22.46 -6.77
C ALA A 34 -14.36 -22.12 -5.40
N ARG A 35 -14.08 -23.15 -4.60
CA ARG A 35 -13.40 -23.07 -3.31
C ARG A 35 -12.33 -24.15 -3.23
N ALA A 36 -11.13 -23.81 -2.78
CA ALA A 36 -10.07 -24.77 -2.56
C ALA A 36 -9.39 -24.55 -1.22
N LEU A 37 -9.29 -25.62 -0.43
CA LEU A 37 -8.49 -25.65 0.79
C LEU A 37 -7.15 -26.30 0.44
N VAL A 38 -6.06 -25.54 0.53
CA VAL A 38 -4.74 -26.05 0.12
C VAL A 38 -3.75 -25.88 1.26
N GLU A 39 -3.09 -26.98 1.61
CA GLU A 39 -1.99 -27.01 2.55
C GLU A 39 -0.71 -27.32 1.79
N ALA A 40 0.06 -26.28 1.46
CA ALA A 40 1.28 -26.39 0.69
C ALA A 40 2.25 -25.23 1.03
N PRO A 41 3.56 -25.36 0.73
CA PRO A 41 4.51 -24.26 0.81
C PRO A 41 4.09 -23.05 -0.05
N ILE A 42 4.54 -21.84 0.31
CA ILE A 42 4.15 -20.57 -0.36
C ILE A 42 4.34 -20.64 -1.89
N ALA A 43 5.42 -21.25 -2.38
CA ALA A 43 5.67 -21.38 -3.81
C ALA A 43 4.58 -22.21 -4.53
N GLU A 44 4.13 -23.29 -3.90
CA GLU A 44 3.05 -24.14 -4.43
C GLU A 44 1.68 -23.47 -4.30
N LEU A 45 1.45 -22.70 -3.23
CA LEU A 45 0.25 -21.86 -3.08
C LEU A 45 0.17 -20.80 -4.18
N CYS A 46 1.28 -20.15 -4.53
CA CYS A 46 1.36 -19.19 -5.62
C CYS A 46 1.08 -19.85 -6.99
N ALA A 47 1.65 -21.03 -7.23
CA ALA A 47 1.39 -21.79 -8.46
C ALA A 47 -0.08 -22.22 -8.56
N PHE A 48 -0.66 -22.67 -7.44
CA PHE A 48 -2.06 -23.05 -7.35
C PHE A 48 -2.99 -21.85 -7.60
N ALA A 49 -2.71 -20.70 -6.97
CA ALA A 49 -3.46 -19.46 -7.18
C ALA A 49 -3.43 -19.02 -8.66
N ALA A 50 -2.25 -19.09 -9.30
CA ALA A 50 -2.10 -18.76 -10.71
C ALA A 50 -2.88 -19.72 -11.63
N GLN A 51 -2.95 -21.01 -11.29
CA GLN A 51 -3.75 -21.99 -12.02
C GLN A 51 -5.25 -21.72 -11.86
N LEU A 52 -5.70 -21.40 -10.65
CA LEU A 52 -7.09 -21.09 -10.34
C LEU A 52 -7.56 -19.82 -11.09
N ALA A 53 -6.75 -18.76 -11.09
CA ALA A 53 -7.05 -17.52 -11.78
C ALA A 53 -7.05 -17.66 -13.31
N ARG A 54 -6.27 -18.61 -13.87
CA ARG A 54 -6.30 -18.92 -15.31
C ARG A 54 -7.51 -19.76 -15.71
N ALA A 55 -8.03 -20.58 -14.81
CA ALA A 55 -9.20 -21.41 -15.07
C ALA A 55 -10.48 -20.57 -15.20
N VAL A 56 -10.59 -19.49 -14.42
CA VAL A 56 -11.74 -18.57 -14.43
C VAL A 56 -11.23 -17.11 -14.39
N PRO A 57 -10.84 -16.53 -15.54
CA PRO A 57 -10.11 -15.26 -15.61
C PRO A 57 -10.94 -14.02 -15.26
N ASP A 58 -12.26 -14.14 -15.25
CA ASP A 58 -13.24 -13.10 -14.95
C ASP A 58 -13.82 -13.19 -13.53
N ALA A 59 -13.35 -14.14 -12.70
CA ALA A 59 -13.76 -14.28 -11.32
C ALA A 59 -12.91 -13.43 -10.36
N THR A 60 -13.56 -12.87 -9.35
CA THR A 60 -12.91 -12.23 -8.21
C THR A 60 -12.24 -13.29 -7.34
N PHE A 61 -10.97 -13.10 -7.01
CA PHE A 61 -10.18 -14.05 -6.25
C PHE A 61 -9.95 -13.57 -4.83
N GLU A 62 -10.34 -14.39 -3.84
CA GLU A 62 -10.17 -14.11 -2.42
C GLU A 62 -9.32 -15.21 -1.76
N VAL A 63 -8.42 -14.80 -0.87
CA VAL A 63 -7.62 -15.71 -0.04
C VAL A 63 -7.99 -15.49 1.41
N HIS A 64 -8.64 -16.48 2.01
CA HIS A 64 -8.98 -16.49 3.43
C HIS A 64 -7.91 -17.27 4.19
N VAL A 65 -7.02 -16.55 4.85
CA VAL A 65 -6.07 -17.15 5.79
C VAL A 65 -6.74 -17.14 7.16
N PRO A 66 -7.02 -18.30 7.79
CA PRO A 66 -7.58 -18.30 9.13
C PRO A 66 -6.57 -17.64 10.07
N ALA A 67 -6.94 -16.49 10.61
CA ALA A 67 -6.15 -15.80 11.61
C ALA A 67 -5.94 -16.74 12.80
N ALA A 68 -4.69 -16.92 13.22
CA ALA A 68 -4.42 -17.42 14.56
C ALA A 68 -5.14 -16.48 15.52
N GLN A 69 -6.12 -17.00 16.25
CA GLN A 69 -6.97 -16.22 17.14
C GLN A 69 -6.09 -15.56 18.23
N ALA A 70 -5.80 -14.27 18.06
CA ALA A 70 -5.52 -13.41 19.19
C ALA A 70 -6.88 -13.05 19.81
N THR A 71 -7.19 -13.65 20.95
CA THR A 71 -8.33 -13.28 21.77
C THR A 71 -8.19 -11.83 22.22
N VAL A 72 -8.88 -10.93 21.54
CA VAL A 72 -9.20 -9.59 22.06
C VAL A 72 -10.71 -9.53 22.24
N ALA A 73 -11.11 -9.25 23.48
CA ALA A 73 -12.50 -9.13 23.90
C ALA A 73 -13.29 -8.11 23.05
N PRO A 74 -14.63 -8.23 22.97
CA PRO A 74 -15.44 -7.36 22.13
C PRO A 74 -15.55 -5.97 22.76
N GLY A 75 -14.62 -5.08 22.40
CA GLY A 75 -14.72 -3.65 22.61
C GLY A 75 -15.32 -3.01 21.36
N GLU A 76 -16.57 -2.59 21.49
CA GLU A 76 -17.28 -1.53 20.75
C GLU A 76 -16.65 -1.04 19.43
N ALA A 77 -17.40 -1.21 18.34
CA ALA A 77 -17.07 -0.66 17.03
C ALA A 77 -16.81 0.86 17.13
N PRO A 78 -15.67 1.38 16.63
CA PRO A 78 -15.56 2.81 16.42
C PRO A 78 -16.44 3.13 15.23
N THR A 79 -17.55 3.82 15.53
CA THR A 79 -18.28 4.59 14.54
C THR A 79 -17.28 5.56 13.93
N VAL A 80 -16.91 5.35 12.66
CA VAL A 80 -16.15 6.33 11.89
C VAL A 80 -17.05 7.52 11.63
N ALA A 81 -17.13 8.39 12.64
CA ALA A 81 -17.47 9.78 12.42
C ALA A 81 -16.42 10.35 11.46
N SER A 82 -16.90 10.99 10.39
CA SER A 82 -16.13 11.97 9.65
C SER A 82 -15.73 13.08 10.62
N GLY A 83 -14.65 12.86 11.35
CA GLY A 83 -13.99 13.85 12.17
C GLY A 83 -12.78 14.33 11.41
N GLU A 84 -12.82 15.58 10.95
CA GLU A 84 -11.63 16.40 10.81
C GLU A 84 -10.71 16.10 11.99
N ALA A 85 -9.61 15.37 11.73
CA ALA A 85 -8.58 15.16 12.71
C ALA A 85 -8.03 16.56 13.04
N ALA A 86 -8.45 17.08 14.18
CA ALA A 86 -7.95 18.34 14.70
C ALA A 86 -6.42 18.25 14.69
N LEU A 87 -5.79 19.09 13.87
CA LEU A 87 -4.37 19.35 13.96
C LEU A 87 -4.07 19.68 15.41
N VAL A 88 -3.27 18.86 16.09
CA VAL A 88 -2.51 19.38 17.23
C VAL A 88 -1.54 20.37 16.61
N PRO A 89 -1.66 21.68 16.92
CA PRO A 89 -0.82 22.68 16.29
C PRO A 89 0.65 22.42 16.71
N ALA A 90 1.57 22.69 15.78
CA ALA A 90 2.98 22.32 15.86
C ALA A 90 3.75 22.95 17.05
N ASP A 91 3.09 23.80 17.82
CA ASP A 91 3.53 24.47 19.04
C ASP A 91 3.33 23.64 20.32
N GLN A 92 2.69 22.46 20.25
CA GLN A 92 2.46 21.58 21.41
C GLN A 92 3.11 20.19 21.31
N VAL A 93 4.23 20.06 20.58
CA VAL A 93 5.05 18.85 20.66
C VAL A 93 5.95 18.94 21.87
N ASP A 94 5.70 18.10 22.88
CA ASP A 94 6.53 18.06 24.08
C ASP A 94 7.93 17.48 23.78
N ALA A 95 8.90 17.80 24.63
CA ALA A 95 10.28 17.32 24.45
C ALA A 95 10.35 15.78 24.45
N ALA A 96 9.47 15.12 25.20
CA ALA A 96 9.39 13.67 25.28
C ALA A 96 8.97 13.04 23.94
N PHE A 97 8.10 13.67 23.16
CA PHE A 97 7.75 13.24 21.81
C PHE A 97 8.95 13.35 20.86
N MET A 98 9.72 14.44 20.96
CA MET A 98 10.90 14.65 20.12
C MET A 98 12.03 13.65 20.42
N GLU A 99 12.09 13.10 21.63
CA GLU A 99 13.07 12.07 22.00
C GLU A 99 12.70 10.66 21.51
N GLN A 100 11.47 10.44 21.03
CA GLN A 100 11.08 9.13 20.51
C GLN A 100 11.78 8.85 19.18
N ASP A 101 12.47 7.70 19.11
CA ASP A 101 13.01 7.19 17.87
C ASP A 101 11.87 6.72 16.94
N PRO A 102 11.66 7.37 15.78
CA PRO A 102 10.60 6.99 14.86
C PRO A 102 10.74 5.54 14.37
N TRP A 103 11.94 5.00 14.30
CA TRP A 103 12.13 3.62 13.88
C TRP A 103 11.67 2.61 14.92
N ALA A 104 11.96 2.85 16.20
CA ALA A 104 11.43 2.03 17.28
C ALA A 104 9.90 2.04 17.35
N LEU A 105 9.25 3.14 16.93
CA LEU A 105 7.79 3.21 16.79
C LEU A 105 7.28 2.34 15.63
N LEU A 106 7.97 2.38 14.48
CA LEU A 106 7.66 1.49 13.35
C LEU A 106 7.83 0.01 13.71
N ASP A 107 8.90 -0.35 14.42
CA ASP A 107 9.16 -1.72 14.86
C ASP A 107 8.05 -2.25 15.81
N ARG A 108 7.29 -1.36 16.46
CA ARG A 108 6.13 -1.67 17.30
C ARG A 108 4.79 -1.63 16.56
N GLY A 109 4.80 -1.25 15.27
CA GLY A 109 3.61 -1.08 14.43
C GLY A 109 2.89 0.27 14.58
N ASP A 110 3.44 1.23 15.33
CA ASP A 110 2.86 2.57 15.45
C ASP A 110 3.30 3.49 14.30
N VAL A 111 2.75 3.20 13.12
CA VAL A 111 3.07 3.91 11.87
C VAL A 111 2.67 5.37 11.92
N ALA A 112 1.51 5.69 12.51
CA ALA A 112 0.99 7.04 12.54
C ALA A 112 1.88 7.98 13.37
N THR A 113 2.29 7.54 14.57
CA THR A 113 3.17 8.34 15.43
C THR A 113 4.57 8.46 14.82
N ALA A 114 5.10 7.38 14.23
CA ALA A 114 6.38 7.40 13.54
C ALA A 114 6.41 8.42 12.39
N LEU A 115 5.40 8.44 11.53
CA LEU A 115 5.31 9.40 10.42
C LEU A 115 5.26 10.84 10.92
N ARG A 116 4.50 11.13 11.98
CA ARG A 116 4.51 12.46 12.61
C ARG A 116 5.89 12.84 13.13
N ARG A 117 6.63 11.88 13.68
CA ARG A 117 7.99 12.13 14.17
C ARG A 117 8.98 12.40 13.03
N PHE A 118 8.84 11.74 11.89
CA PHE A 118 9.59 12.08 10.68
C PHE A 118 9.27 13.48 10.16
N GLU A 119 7.99 13.83 10.11
CA GLU A 119 7.52 15.16 9.69
C GLU A 119 8.00 16.28 10.61
N ALA A 120 8.15 16.01 11.91
CA ALA A 120 8.68 16.93 12.91
C ALA A 120 10.19 17.25 12.77
N GLY A 121 10.81 16.90 11.64
CA GLY A 121 12.20 17.24 11.34
C GLY A 121 13.22 16.20 11.79
N TYR A 122 12.86 14.91 11.78
CA TYR A 122 13.85 13.85 12.00
C TYR A 122 14.81 13.77 10.80
N GLU A 123 16.11 13.82 11.07
CA GLU A 123 17.14 13.69 10.04
C GLU A 123 17.53 12.23 9.82
N LEU A 124 17.51 11.77 8.57
CA LEU A 124 17.97 10.43 8.24
C LEU A 124 19.49 10.35 8.23
N ASP A 125 20.02 9.56 9.17
CA ASP A 125 21.39 9.06 9.17
C ASP A 125 21.59 7.92 8.15
N SER A 126 22.76 7.29 8.16
CA SER A 126 23.08 6.19 7.24
C SER A 126 22.19 4.97 7.46
N GLU A 127 21.94 4.60 8.72
CA GLU A 127 21.12 3.43 9.07
C GLU A 127 19.65 3.64 8.69
N GLY A 128 19.11 4.83 8.93
CA GLY A 128 17.76 5.20 8.52
C GLY A 128 17.59 5.16 7.00
N ARG A 129 18.60 5.57 6.23
CA ARG A 129 18.56 5.45 4.76
C ARG A 129 18.57 4.00 4.31
N ASP A 130 19.39 3.16 4.93
CA ASP A 130 19.42 1.72 4.65
C ASP A 130 18.07 1.05 4.99
N ARG A 131 17.42 1.47 6.09
CA ARG A 131 16.06 1.04 6.45
C ARG A 131 15.03 1.45 5.40
N VAL A 132 15.04 2.71 4.93
CA VAL A 132 14.20 3.15 3.81
C VAL A 132 14.41 2.28 2.57
N PHE A 133 15.67 1.96 2.23
CA PHE A 133 15.97 1.07 1.11
C PHE A 133 15.45 -0.36 1.33
N SER A 134 15.57 -0.90 2.53
CA SER A 134 15.04 -2.20 2.90
C SER A 134 13.52 -2.26 2.69
N LEU A 135 12.79 -1.29 3.26
CA LEU A 135 11.32 -1.18 3.13
C LEU A 135 10.89 -1.08 1.65
N SER A 136 11.63 -0.32 0.83
CA SER A 136 11.30 -0.17 -0.60
C SER A 136 11.42 -1.44 -1.43
N ARG A 137 12.09 -2.47 -0.89
CA ARG A 137 12.27 -3.79 -1.51
C ARG A 137 11.38 -4.86 -0.88
N SER A 138 10.54 -4.47 0.07
CA SER A 138 9.61 -5.38 0.72
C SER A 138 8.58 -5.94 -0.26
N GLY A 139 8.09 -7.14 0.04
CA GLY A 139 6.93 -7.72 -0.63
C GLY A 139 5.60 -7.13 -0.15
N ASP A 140 5.59 -6.44 0.99
CA ASP A 140 4.39 -5.77 1.51
C ASP A 140 4.23 -4.37 0.88
N PRO A 141 3.13 -4.11 0.14
CA PRO A 141 2.88 -2.80 -0.44
C PRO A 141 2.81 -1.66 0.60
N ALA A 142 2.42 -1.97 1.84
CA ALA A 142 2.35 -0.97 2.91
C ALA A 142 3.76 -0.49 3.31
N GLU A 143 4.73 -1.40 3.43
CA GLU A 143 6.12 -1.05 3.73
C GLU A 143 6.78 -0.28 2.58
N VAL A 144 6.49 -0.65 1.33
CA VAL A 144 6.99 0.08 0.17
C VAL A 144 6.42 1.51 0.15
N ALA A 145 5.12 1.69 0.39
CA ALA A 145 4.51 3.02 0.49
C ALA A 145 5.12 3.82 1.65
N LEU A 146 5.32 3.19 2.81
CA LEU A 146 5.97 3.78 3.97
C LEU A 146 7.37 4.30 3.63
N SER A 147 8.17 3.54 2.86
CA SER A 147 9.50 3.99 2.43
C SER A 147 9.46 5.31 1.64
N VAL A 148 8.44 5.47 0.80
CA VAL A 148 8.22 6.69 0.00
C VAL A 148 7.79 7.85 0.88
N ASP A 149 6.89 7.61 1.84
CA ASP A 149 6.43 8.62 2.77
C ASP A 149 7.55 9.11 3.71
N VAL A 150 8.36 8.19 4.25
CA VAL A 150 9.52 8.57 5.06
C VAL A 150 10.49 9.43 4.23
N ALA A 151 10.83 8.98 3.01
CA ALA A 151 11.71 9.75 2.13
C ALA A 151 11.16 11.15 1.82
N ARG A 152 9.85 11.29 1.63
CA ARG A 152 9.16 12.57 1.43
C ARG A 152 9.27 13.46 2.67
N LEU A 153 8.90 12.95 3.83
CA LEU A 153 8.83 13.71 5.08
C LEU A 153 10.20 14.19 5.56
N THR A 154 11.24 13.39 5.35
CA THR A 154 12.61 13.75 5.77
C THR A 154 13.40 14.47 4.68
N GLY A 155 12.78 14.80 3.53
CA GLY A 155 13.47 15.50 2.46
C GLY A 155 14.57 14.69 1.74
N TYR A 156 14.48 13.36 1.69
CA TYR A 156 15.54 12.49 1.16
C TYR A 156 15.62 12.50 -0.37
N LYS A 157 16.16 13.59 -0.93
CA LYS A 157 16.20 13.87 -2.38
C LYS A 157 16.88 12.80 -3.22
N SER A 158 17.94 12.16 -2.73
CA SER A 158 18.65 11.11 -3.48
C SER A 158 17.78 9.88 -3.74
N PHE A 159 16.69 9.70 -3.00
CA PHE A 159 15.74 8.60 -3.17
C PHE A 159 14.80 8.78 -4.37
N ILE A 160 14.81 9.95 -5.03
CA ILE A 160 13.88 10.30 -6.10
C ILE A 160 13.91 9.33 -7.29
N MET A 161 15.07 8.75 -7.59
CA MET A 161 15.18 7.77 -8.67
C MET A 161 14.44 6.46 -8.36
N ASN A 162 14.38 6.06 -7.09
CA ASN A 162 13.59 4.91 -6.65
C ASN A 162 12.10 5.24 -6.70
N ILE A 163 11.70 6.42 -6.21
CA ILE A 163 10.32 6.91 -6.27
C ILE A 163 9.81 6.90 -7.71
N ARG A 164 10.62 7.40 -8.67
CA ARG A 164 10.28 7.36 -10.10
C ARG A 164 10.07 5.95 -10.64
N ARG A 165 10.87 4.98 -10.19
CA ARG A 165 10.70 3.57 -10.59
C ARG A 165 9.40 2.98 -10.03
N MET A 166 9.06 3.33 -8.79
CA MET A 166 7.88 2.81 -8.08
C MET A 166 6.56 3.45 -8.52
N ALA A 167 6.60 4.57 -9.25
CA ALA A 167 5.40 5.20 -9.81
C ALA A 167 4.59 4.30 -10.77
N GLY A 168 5.18 3.23 -11.31
CA GLY A 168 4.49 2.22 -12.11
C GLY A 168 3.99 1.00 -11.31
N HIS A 169 4.00 1.04 -9.98
CA HIS A 169 3.65 -0.11 -9.15
C HIS A 169 2.17 -0.50 -9.28
N ASN A 170 1.86 -1.80 -9.13
CA ASN A 170 0.49 -2.32 -9.28
C ASN A 170 -0.45 -1.78 -8.19
N ASP A 171 0.04 -1.65 -6.95
CA ASP A 171 -0.71 -1.07 -5.84
C ASP A 171 -0.87 0.45 -6.01
N PRO A 172 -2.10 0.98 -6.05
CA PRO A 172 -2.35 2.41 -6.21
C PRO A 172 -1.87 3.26 -5.04
N ARG A 173 -1.78 2.73 -3.82
CA ARG A 173 -1.30 3.46 -2.64
C ARG A 173 0.16 3.89 -2.81
N ILE A 174 0.98 3.02 -3.39
CA ILE A 174 2.38 3.33 -3.71
C ILE A 174 2.46 4.40 -4.80
N ARG A 175 1.63 4.32 -5.84
CA ARG A 175 1.62 5.33 -6.92
C ARG A 175 1.20 6.70 -6.40
N GLU A 176 0.18 6.75 -5.53
CA GLU A 176 -0.25 7.97 -4.86
C GLU A 176 0.85 8.56 -3.99
N ALA A 177 1.49 7.75 -3.14
CA ALA A 177 2.63 8.17 -2.32
C ALA A 177 3.78 8.71 -3.19
N CYS A 178 4.07 8.05 -4.32
CA CYS A 178 5.07 8.50 -5.27
C CYS A 178 4.72 9.88 -5.86
N ALA A 179 3.46 10.12 -6.27
CA ALA A 179 3.04 11.41 -6.79
C ALA A 179 3.29 12.53 -5.75
N LYS A 180 2.84 12.33 -4.50
CA LYS A 180 3.06 13.28 -3.40
C LYS A 180 4.56 13.54 -3.16
N ALA A 181 5.36 12.48 -3.13
CA ALA A 181 6.79 12.59 -2.89
C ALA A 181 7.54 13.30 -4.03
N MET A 182 7.13 13.09 -5.29
CA MET A 182 7.69 13.80 -6.43
C MET A 182 7.41 15.30 -6.39
N GLY A 183 6.21 15.73 -5.98
CA GLY A 183 5.87 17.14 -5.78
C GLY A 183 6.76 17.79 -4.70
N ALA A 184 6.86 17.14 -3.54
CA ALA A 184 7.62 17.65 -2.40
C ALA A 184 9.14 17.70 -2.66
N LEU A 185 9.72 16.61 -3.18
CA LEU A 185 11.17 16.44 -3.29
C LEU A 185 11.75 16.92 -4.63
N GLY A 186 10.93 16.87 -5.69
CA GLY A 186 11.36 17.08 -7.06
C GLY A 186 11.32 18.52 -7.55
N GLY A 187 11.45 18.65 -8.85
CA GLY A 187 11.30 19.89 -9.61
C GLY A 187 10.81 19.60 -11.03
N ASN A 188 10.94 20.56 -11.95
CA ASN A 188 10.35 20.48 -13.29
C ASN A 188 10.67 19.19 -14.07
N ALA A 189 11.79 18.53 -13.80
CA ALA A 189 12.15 17.25 -14.40
C ALA A 189 11.15 16.11 -14.11
N LEU A 190 10.27 16.26 -13.11
CA LEU A 190 9.25 15.27 -12.74
C LEU A 190 7.86 15.59 -13.29
N LEU A 191 7.67 16.71 -14.03
CA LEU A 191 6.38 17.06 -14.60
C LEU A 191 5.87 15.97 -15.55
N ILE A 192 6.71 15.46 -16.47
CA ILE A 192 6.30 14.40 -17.40
C ILE A 192 5.89 13.10 -16.67
N PRO A 193 6.66 12.56 -15.70
CA PRO A 193 6.19 11.46 -14.85
C PRO A 193 4.87 11.74 -14.13
N LEU A 194 4.67 12.95 -13.61
CA LEU A 194 3.44 13.33 -12.90
C LEU A 194 2.25 13.46 -13.85
N GLU A 195 2.42 14.01 -15.04
CA GLU A 195 1.38 14.07 -16.08
C GLU A 195 0.83 12.68 -16.38
N ARG A 196 1.72 11.68 -16.50
CA ARG A 196 1.31 10.27 -16.69
C ARG A 196 0.51 9.73 -15.51
N LEU A 197 0.87 10.08 -14.28
CA LEU A 197 0.07 9.73 -13.09
C LEU A 197 -1.25 10.50 -13.04
N GLY A 198 -1.33 11.67 -13.68
CA GLY A 198 -2.56 12.43 -13.88
C GLY A 198 -3.61 11.70 -14.74
N GLU A 199 -3.19 10.68 -15.49
CA GLU A 199 -4.04 9.81 -16.31
C GLU A 199 -4.33 8.46 -15.63
N ASP A 200 -3.92 8.27 -14.37
CA ASP A 200 -4.10 7.00 -13.66
C ASP A 200 -5.58 6.59 -13.54
N LYS A 201 -5.84 5.28 -13.49
CA LYS A 201 -7.19 4.74 -13.34
C LYS A 201 -7.81 5.12 -12.00
N VAL A 202 -6.99 5.24 -10.95
CA VAL A 202 -7.44 5.54 -9.59
C VAL A 202 -7.54 7.06 -9.37
N PRO A 203 -8.71 7.60 -8.96
CA PRO A 203 -8.90 9.03 -8.73
C PRO A 203 -7.89 9.66 -7.77
N ALA A 204 -7.62 9.01 -6.64
CA ALA A 204 -6.68 9.51 -5.64
C ALA A 204 -5.26 9.74 -6.20
N VAL A 205 -4.80 8.86 -7.09
CA VAL A 205 -3.49 9.01 -7.76
C VAL A 205 -3.49 10.21 -8.69
N ARG A 206 -4.55 10.40 -9.48
CA ARG A 206 -4.69 11.56 -10.38
C ARG A 206 -4.71 12.87 -9.62
N ASP A 207 -5.46 12.92 -8.53
CA ASP A 207 -5.60 14.13 -7.71
C ASP A 207 -4.27 14.47 -7.03
N ALA A 208 -3.57 13.47 -6.49
CA ALA A 208 -2.22 13.63 -5.95
C ALA A 208 -1.23 14.14 -7.01
N ALA A 209 -1.30 13.63 -8.24
CA ALA A 209 -0.43 14.07 -9.33
C ALA A 209 -0.68 15.54 -9.73
N LYS A 210 -1.95 15.95 -9.84
CA LYS A 210 -2.31 17.35 -10.12
C LYS A 210 -1.84 18.29 -9.02
N ALA A 211 -2.02 17.90 -7.75
CA ALA A 211 -1.54 18.68 -6.62
C ALA A 211 -0.01 18.82 -6.65
N ALA A 212 0.72 17.74 -6.95
CA ALA A 212 2.17 17.74 -7.06
C ALA A 212 2.69 18.64 -8.20
N ILE A 213 2.02 18.64 -9.37
CA ILE A 213 2.35 19.55 -10.48
C ILE A 213 2.17 21.00 -10.04
N ALA A 214 1.01 21.33 -9.46
CA ALA A 214 0.71 22.67 -8.98
C ALA A 214 1.73 23.14 -7.92
N GLU A 215 2.19 22.25 -7.04
CA GLU A 215 3.22 22.56 -6.05
C GLU A 215 4.57 22.89 -6.69
N ILE A 216 5.01 22.09 -7.68
CA ILE A 216 6.27 22.33 -8.40
C ILE A 216 6.21 23.67 -9.14
N GLU A 217 5.12 23.94 -9.85
CA GLU A 217 4.90 25.20 -10.58
C GLU A 217 4.87 26.40 -9.63
N ALA A 218 4.13 26.31 -8.53
CA ALA A 218 4.07 27.37 -7.52
C ALA A 218 5.45 27.64 -6.90
N ARG A 219 6.24 26.60 -6.64
CA ARG A 219 7.61 26.75 -6.12
C ARG A 219 8.54 27.40 -7.13
N HIS A 220 8.36 27.09 -8.43
CA HIS A 220 9.13 27.70 -9.50
C HIS A 220 8.75 29.17 -9.72
N ALA A 221 7.47 29.51 -9.66
CA ALA A 221 6.99 30.88 -9.84
C ALA A 221 7.45 31.86 -8.73
N ARG A 222 7.87 31.34 -7.57
CA ARG A 222 8.39 32.14 -6.44
C ARG A 222 9.90 32.38 -6.48
N ARG A 223 10.62 31.82 -7.45
CA ARG A 223 12.06 31.99 -7.63
C ARG A 223 12.36 33.07 -8.66
#